data_AF-A0A931Y598-F1
#
_entry.id   AF-A0A931Y598-F1
#
_cell.length_a   1.000
_cell.length_b   1.000
_cell.length_c   1.000
_cell.angle_alpha   90.00
_cell.angle_beta   90.00
_cell.angle_gamma   90.00
#
_symmetry.space_group_name_H-M   'P 1'
#
loop_
_entity.id
_entity.type
_entity.pdbx_description
1 polymer ?
#
loop_
_entity_poly.entity_id
_entity_poly.type
_entity_poly.pdbx_seq_one_letter_code
_entity_poly.pdbx_strand_id
1 'polypeptide(L)'
;MDVQEPGISPYTEVELPEGIVSLKPLTIEQICQREDIEKGQLPEKIREGTQRVIRHIEEKPFIVDTDGDPFYDILYGSYLATRNLSPDDALFEFSQTLNSFDSFIKEYAPDISTDTRSNLVQRMSGFIDYVVHPEEIVYLSQRDSELRKGYNYGGKSWIYLTNAERPEYTTREVIEEIVELEKEGAPNASYWHATGSASLPGIERHKAVLSSSRAQEVGEDVMTGEHNGMGKGRLLGNIYVNPAGLSRGYSLSRWFDEYSVVIGISKEKLAKYFQEKGEKWEAVDLRGEGTTIGPEVPLQAVDVLYSQREYLPRLNEWAQRNCPHAKVVSLEAYELMRQNANRKAGLDIFGVKPIEDWPALLNS
;
A
#
# COMPACT_ATOMS: atom_id res chain seq x y z
N MET A 1 8.58 -38.37 29.40
CA MET A 1 7.69 -37.33 29.98
C MET A 1 7.50 -36.34 28.87
N ASP A 2 6.47 -36.60 28.05
CA ASP A 2 6.09 -35.69 26.98
C ASP A 2 5.45 -34.46 27.62
N VAL A 3 6.05 -33.30 27.35
CA VAL A 3 5.44 -32.02 27.70
C VAL A 3 4.31 -31.82 26.71
N GLN A 4 3.07 -32.00 27.16
CA GLN A 4 1.91 -31.53 26.43
C GLN A 4 2.00 -30.00 26.35
N GLU A 5 2.26 -29.49 25.16
CA GLU A 5 2.07 -28.06 24.86
C GLU A 5 0.61 -27.70 25.16
N PRO A 6 0.34 -26.59 25.87
CA PRO A 6 -1.02 -26.18 26.20
C PRO A 6 -1.79 -25.93 24.91
N GLY A 7 -2.83 -26.74 24.69
CA GLY A 7 -3.71 -26.68 23.53
C GLY A 7 -4.55 -25.40 23.53
N ILE A 8 -4.00 -24.34 22.95
CA ILE A 8 -4.82 -23.32 22.31
C ILE A 8 -5.36 -23.98 21.04
N SER A 9 -6.69 -24.10 20.93
CA SER A 9 -7.33 -24.52 19.69
C SER A 9 -6.77 -23.64 18.56
N PRO A 10 -6.22 -24.20 17.46
CA PRO A 10 -5.50 -23.43 16.44
C PRO A 10 -6.34 -22.37 15.70
N TYR A 11 -7.57 -22.12 16.12
CA TYR A 11 -8.51 -21.22 15.49
C TYR A 11 -9.34 -20.58 16.61
N THR A 12 -8.94 -19.40 17.08
CA THR A 12 -9.66 -18.64 18.11
C THR A 12 -9.75 -17.20 17.62
N GLU A 13 -10.97 -16.66 17.60
CA GLU A 13 -11.19 -15.24 17.32
C GLU A 13 -10.65 -14.40 18.49
N VAL A 14 -9.85 -13.38 18.19
CA VAL A 14 -9.30 -12.44 19.18
C VAL A 14 -9.59 -11.00 18.78
N GLU A 15 -9.85 -10.12 19.76
CA GLU A 15 -10.06 -8.68 19.50
C GLU A 15 -8.77 -8.02 18.98
N LEU A 16 -7.62 -8.44 19.51
CA LEU A 16 -6.29 -8.06 19.05
C LEU A 16 -5.30 -9.17 19.43
N PRO A 17 -4.39 -9.61 18.53
CA PRO A 17 -3.36 -10.58 18.86
C PRO A 17 -2.49 -10.14 20.06
N GLU A 18 -2.23 -11.07 20.99
CA GLU A 18 -1.29 -10.84 22.09
C GLU A 18 0.09 -10.45 21.53
N GLY A 19 0.69 -9.37 22.04
CA GLY A 19 1.95 -8.84 21.53
C GLY A 19 1.83 -7.59 20.66
N ILE A 20 0.61 -7.21 20.27
CA ILE A 20 0.33 -5.98 19.53
C ILE A 20 -0.22 -4.91 20.48
N VAL A 21 0.28 -3.68 20.37
CA VAL A 21 -0.27 -2.51 21.06
C VAL A 21 -0.73 -1.51 20.01
N SER A 22 -2.04 -1.34 19.90
CA SER A 22 -2.60 -0.32 19.02
C SER A 22 -2.44 1.07 19.62
N LEU A 23 -1.76 1.96 18.89
CA LEU A 23 -1.74 3.40 19.17
C LEU A 23 -3.12 3.97 18.87
N LYS A 24 -3.58 4.85 19.76
CA LYS A 24 -4.81 5.62 19.54
C LYS A 24 -4.45 6.95 18.89
N PRO A 25 -5.13 7.33 17.79
CA PRO A 25 -4.97 8.66 17.21
C PRO A 25 -5.26 9.74 18.27
N LEU A 26 -4.36 10.71 18.37
CA LEU A 26 -4.52 11.87 19.25
C LEU A 26 -5.51 12.86 18.64
N THR A 27 -6.24 13.59 19.48
CA THR A 27 -6.99 14.78 19.02
C THR A 27 -6.02 15.93 18.72
N ILE A 28 -6.50 16.96 18.03
CA ILE A 28 -5.72 18.17 17.75
C ILE A 28 -5.20 18.80 19.05
N GLU A 29 -6.05 18.88 20.08
CA GLU A 29 -5.68 19.44 21.40
C GLU A 29 -4.57 18.63 22.07
N GLN A 30 -4.63 17.30 21.95
CA GLN A 30 -3.61 16.41 22.52
C GLN A 30 -2.28 16.51 21.76
N ILE A 31 -2.31 16.66 20.44
CA ILE A 31 -1.11 16.92 19.63
C ILE A 31 -0.49 18.26 20.05
N CYS A 32 -1.29 19.32 20.12
CA CYS A 32 -0.83 20.65 20.53
C CYS A 32 -0.23 20.65 21.94
N GLN A 33 -0.87 19.94 22.89
CA GLN A 33 -0.34 19.78 24.25
C GLN A 33 0.99 19.01 24.27
N ARG A 34 1.11 17.94 23.46
CA ARG A 34 2.35 17.16 23.35
C ARG A 34 3.51 17.99 22.80
N GLU A 35 3.21 18.84 21.82
CA GLU A 35 4.19 19.67 21.12
C GLU A 35 4.46 21.02 21.78
N ASP A 36 3.76 21.34 22.88
CA ASP A 36 3.81 22.62 23.60
C ASP A 36 3.52 23.83 22.69
N ILE A 37 2.43 23.73 21.92
CA ILE A 37 1.98 24.77 20.98
C ILE A 37 0.48 25.06 21.11
N GLU A 38 0.05 26.23 20.63
CA GLU A 38 -1.37 26.54 20.43
C GLU A 38 -1.92 25.91 19.14
N LYS A 39 -3.25 25.68 19.09
CA LYS A 39 -3.94 25.07 17.93
C LYS A 39 -3.60 25.76 16.59
N GLY A 40 -3.57 27.09 16.59
CA GLY A 40 -3.26 27.89 15.39
C GLY A 40 -1.80 27.77 14.90
N GLN A 41 -0.90 27.23 15.71
CA GLN A 41 0.52 27.09 15.38
C GLN A 41 0.86 25.72 14.76
N LEU A 42 -0.09 24.77 14.73
CA LEU A 42 0.13 23.45 14.17
C LEU A 42 0.61 23.47 12.70
N PRO A 43 0.05 24.30 11.80
CA PRO A 43 0.54 24.38 10.42
C PRO A 43 2.01 24.80 10.31
N GLU A 44 2.45 25.72 11.17
CA GLU A 44 3.84 26.19 11.18
C GLU A 44 4.79 25.13 11.77
N LYS A 45 4.36 24.43 12.83
CA LYS A 45 5.10 23.28 13.37
C LYS A 45 5.34 22.20 12.31
N ILE A 46 4.33 21.91 11.49
CA ILE A 46 4.46 20.98 10.36
C ILE A 46 5.44 21.53 9.31
N ARG A 47 5.36 22.82 8.97
CA ARG A 47 6.29 23.46 8.03
C ARG A 47 7.74 23.36 8.48
N GLU A 48 8.03 23.73 9.72
CA GLU A 48 9.38 23.64 10.31
C GLU A 48 9.91 22.20 10.31
N GLY A 49 9.06 21.24 10.68
CA GLY A 49 9.40 19.82 10.67
C GLY A 49 9.72 19.30 9.26
N THR A 50 8.89 19.64 8.27
CA THR A 50 9.10 19.28 6.86
C THR A 50 10.42 19.84 6.34
N GLN A 51 10.71 21.12 6.59
CA GLN A 51 11.95 21.77 6.16
C GLN A 51 13.18 21.12 6.82
N ARG A 52 13.09 20.74 8.09
CA ARG A 52 14.16 20.03 8.80
C ARG A 52 14.43 18.66 8.18
N VAL A 53 13.38 17.89 7.87
CA VAL A 53 13.52 16.58 7.23
C VAL A 53 14.11 16.71 5.83
N ILE A 54 13.64 17.67 5.02
CA ILE A 54 14.17 17.93 3.68
C ILE A 54 15.66 18.24 3.74
N ARG A 55 16.08 19.17 4.61
CA ARG A 55 17.50 19.50 4.76
C ARG A 55 18.33 18.27 5.14
N HIS A 56 17.83 17.45 6.05
CA HIS A 56 18.51 16.22 6.43
C HIS A 56 18.62 15.23 5.26
N ILE A 57 17.57 15.06 4.45
CA ILE A 57 17.61 14.22 3.24
C ILE A 57 18.68 14.73 2.26
N GLU A 58 18.75 16.05 2.05
CA GLU A 58 19.73 16.66 1.16
C GLU A 58 21.17 16.51 1.65
N GLU A 59 21.39 16.59 2.97
CA GLU A 59 22.70 16.36 3.59
C GLU A 59 23.09 14.88 3.60
N LYS A 60 22.13 13.96 3.75
CA LYS A 60 22.33 12.52 3.93
C LYS A 60 21.31 11.70 3.11
N PRO A 61 21.43 11.67 1.77
CA PRO A 61 20.41 11.07 0.90
C PRO A 61 20.26 9.56 1.10
N PHE A 62 21.33 8.84 1.47
CA PHE A 62 21.34 7.37 1.54
C PHE A 62 21.14 6.80 2.95
N ILE A 63 20.88 7.64 3.96
CA ILE A 63 20.70 7.18 5.34
C ILE A 63 19.23 7.27 5.71
N VAL A 64 18.58 6.12 5.90
CA VAL A 64 17.27 6.03 6.55
C VAL A 64 17.53 6.03 8.06
N ASP A 65 17.26 7.16 8.69
CA ASP A 65 17.53 7.48 10.09
C ASP A 65 16.20 7.67 10.84
N THR A 66 16.19 7.29 12.12
CA THR A 66 15.13 7.50 13.12
C THR A 66 14.83 8.98 13.46
N ASP A 67 15.68 9.93 13.06
CA ASP A 67 15.52 11.38 13.28
C ASP A 67 14.19 11.94 12.70
N GLY A 68 13.60 11.23 11.73
CA GLY A 68 12.28 11.55 11.18
C GLY A 68 11.10 11.03 12.00
N ASP A 69 11.29 10.02 12.86
CA ASP A 69 10.20 9.26 13.49
C ASP A 69 9.27 10.12 14.35
N PRO A 70 9.77 11.04 15.21
CA PRO A 70 8.89 11.91 15.99
C PRO A 70 8.11 12.88 15.11
N PHE A 71 8.70 13.37 14.02
CA PHE A 71 8.02 14.26 13.09
C PHE A 71 6.96 13.53 12.27
N TYR A 72 7.27 12.34 11.76
CA TYR A 72 6.31 11.54 11.01
C TYR A 72 5.11 11.15 11.87
N ASP A 73 5.32 10.84 13.15
CA ASP A 73 4.20 10.60 14.08
C ASP A 73 3.34 11.86 14.30
N ILE A 74 3.92 13.05 14.44
CA ILE A 74 3.15 14.31 14.53
C ILE A 74 2.38 14.57 13.23
N LEU A 75 3.03 14.44 12.07
CA LEU A 75 2.43 14.69 10.77
C LEU A 75 1.30 13.69 10.47
N TYR A 76 1.53 12.41 10.77
CA TYR A 76 0.53 11.36 10.63
C TYR A 76 -0.64 11.56 11.59
N GLY A 77 -0.36 11.83 12.87
CA GLY A 77 -1.40 12.16 13.86
C GLY A 77 -2.21 13.39 13.46
N SER A 78 -1.58 14.42 12.91
CA SER A 78 -2.26 15.62 12.40
C SER A 78 -3.16 15.31 11.20
N TYR A 79 -2.70 14.46 10.28
CA TYR A 79 -3.52 13.96 9.18
C TYR A 79 -4.77 13.24 9.72
N LEU A 80 -4.62 12.32 10.68
CA LEU A 80 -5.76 11.59 11.25
C LEU A 80 -6.73 12.51 11.99
N ALA A 81 -6.21 13.42 12.81
CA ALA A 81 -7.00 14.32 13.64
C ALA A 81 -7.83 15.33 12.83
N THR A 82 -7.43 15.59 11.58
CA THR A 82 -8.07 16.62 10.74
C THR A 82 -9.13 16.08 9.76
N ARG A 83 -9.28 14.74 9.62
CA ARG A 83 -10.16 14.10 8.62
C ARG A 83 -11.63 14.50 8.66
N ASN A 84 -12.12 14.88 9.83
CA ASN A 84 -13.54 15.17 10.08
C ASN A 84 -13.78 16.60 10.55
N LEU A 85 -12.85 17.52 10.23
CA LEU A 85 -13.05 18.94 10.54
C LEU A 85 -14.23 19.50 9.73
N SER A 86 -15.06 20.29 10.41
CA SER A 86 -16.08 21.10 9.76
C SER A 86 -15.43 22.17 8.87
N PRO A 87 -16.04 22.56 7.73
CA PRO A 87 -15.61 23.73 6.96
C PRO A 87 -15.45 25.02 7.77
N ASP A 88 -16.14 25.14 8.91
CA ASP A 88 -16.06 26.29 9.80
C ASP A 88 -14.89 26.22 10.82
N ASP A 89 -14.14 25.11 10.88
CA ASP A 89 -12.98 25.00 11.80
C ASP A 89 -11.81 25.84 11.29
N ALA A 90 -11.12 26.53 12.19
CA ALA A 90 -9.96 27.36 11.87
C ALA A 90 -8.80 26.57 11.21
N LEU A 91 -8.74 25.25 11.40
CA LEU A 91 -7.77 24.37 10.76
C LEU A 91 -8.32 23.64 9.51
N PHE A 92 -9.49 24.02 9.01
CA PHE A 92 -10.05 23.39 7.82
C PHE A 92 -9.13 23.55 6.59
N GLU A 93 -8.65 24.76 6.30
CA GLU A 93 -7.71 24.98 5.19
C GLU A 93 -6.41 24.17 5.36
N PHE A 94 -5.91 24.08 6.59
CA PHE A 94 -4.76 23.22 6.91
C PHE A 94 -5.05 21.75 6.63
N SER A 95 -6.24 21.23 6.95
CA SER A 95 -6.60 19.84 6.65
C SER A 95 -6.51 19.52 5.15
N GLN A 96 -6.81 20.51 4.29
CA GLN A 96 -6.78 20.32 2.84
C GLN A 96 -5.37 20.10 2.30
N THR A 97 -4.35 20.63 2.98
CA THR A 97 -2.94 20.42 2.61
C THR A 97 -2.48 18.98 2.91
N LEU A 98 -3.23 18.26 3.75
CA LEU A 98 -2.97 16.86 4.14
C LEU A 98 -3.89 15.85 3.41
N ASN A 99 -4.57 16.26 2.34
CA ASN A 99 -5.46 15.37 1.57
C ASN A 99 -4.78 14.57 0.45
N SER A 100 -3.55 14.93 0.08
CA SER A 100 -2.71 14.16 -0.85
C SER A 100 -1.24 14.50 -0.58
N PHE A 101 -0.32 13.60 -0.92
CA PHE A 101 1.11 13.91 -0.82
C PHE A 101 1.48 15.11 -1.71
N ASP A 102 0.83 15.25 -2.86
CA ASP A 102 1.09 16.33 -3.81
C ASP A 102 0.63 17.69 -3.27
N SER A 103 -0.54 17.75 -2.63
CA SER A 103 -1.02 18.94 -1.91
C SER A 103 -0.06 19.32 -0.79
N PHE A 104 0.44 18.33 -0.04
CA PHE A 104 1.40 18.55 1.04
C PHE A 104 2.72 19.11 0.49
N ILE A 105 3.29 18.51 -0.55
CA ILE A 105 4.54 18.98 -1.16
C ILE A 105 4.36 20.38 -1.73
N LYS A 106 3.26 20.65 -2.43
CA LYS A 106 2.98 21.99 -2.99
C LYS A 106 2.97 23.09 -1.92
N GLU A 107 2.45 22.79 -0.73
CA GLU A 107 2.35 23.74 0.36
C GLU A 107 3.66 23.91 1.16
N TYR A 108 4.32 22.80 1.47
CA TYR A 108 5.44 22.80 2.44
C TYR A 108 6.82 22.67 1.79
N ALA A 109 6.87 22.29 0.52
CA ALA A 109 8.12 22.01 -0.20
C ALA A 109 7.99 22.22 -1.74
N PRO A 110 7.50 23.38 -2.22
CA PRO A 110 7.17 23.58 -3.63
C PRO A 110 8.38 23.43 -4.58
N ASP A 111 9.59 23.74 -4.10
CA ASP A 111 10.82 23.71 -4.88
C ASP A 111 11.67 22.44 -4.63
N ILE A 112 11.07 21.40 -4.02
CA ILE A 112 11.79 20.15 -3.72
C ILE A 112 12.28 19.47 -5.00
N SER A 113 13.53 19.01 -5.00
CA SER A 113 14.07 18.24 -6.13
C SER A 113 13.36 16.88 -6.27
N THR A 114 13.31 16.32 -7.48
CA THR A 114 12.74 14.97 -7.70
C THR A 114 13.41 13.92 -6.82
N ASP A 115 14.74 13.95 -6.71
CA ASP A 115 15.49 12.99 -5.89
C ASP A 115 15.15 13.15 -4.40
N THR A 116 15.04 14.38 -3.90
CA THR A 116 14.65 14.64 -2.49
C THR A 116 13.21 14.20 -2.23
N ARG A 117 12.28 14.45 -3.18
CA ARG A 117 10.89 14.00 -3.09
C ARG A 117 10.79 12.47 -3.01
N SER A 118 11.52 11.75 -3.86
CA SER A 118 11.53 10.28 -3.84
C SER A 118 12.09 9.72 -2.52
N ASN A 119 13.16 10.32 -1.99
CA ASN A 119 13.72 9.93 -0.69
C ASN A 119 12.76 10.22 0.48
N LEU A 120 12.01 11.33 0.42
CA LEU A 120 10.98 11.64 1.41
C LEU A 120 9.88 10.58 1.40
N VAL A 121 9.38 10.18 0.21
CA VAL A 121 8.40 9.10 0.09
C VAL A 121 8.93 7.80 0.68
N GLN A 122 10.17 7.41 0.36
CA GLN A 122 10.77 6.17 0.91
C GLN A 122 10.83 6.18 2.44
N ARG A 123 11.19 7.31 3.06
CA ARG A 123 11.23 7.43 4.53
C ARG A 123 9.82 7.37 5.13
N MET A 124 8.85 8.03 4.51
CA MET A 124 7.44 7.97 4.93
C MET A 124 6.85 6.57 4.77
N SER A 125 7.19 5.85 3.69
CA SER A 125 6.84 4.43 3.51
C SER A 125 7.44 3.57 4.61
N GLY A 126 8.69 3.83 5.02
CA GLY A 126 9.28 3.17 6.18
C GLY A 126 8.46 3.39 7.45
N PHE A 127 8.07 4.63 7.75
CA PHE A 127 7.17 4.92 8.88
C PHE A 127 5.83 4.18 8.76
N ILE A 128 5.25 4.11 7.55
CA ILE A 128 4.02 3.37 7.32
C ILE A 128 4.21 1.88 7.65
N ASP A 129 5.27 1.26 7.13
CA ASP A 129 5.55 -0.16 7.32
C ASP A 129 5.82 -0.52 8.78
N TYR A 130 6.55 0.34 9.52
CA TYR A 130 6.98 0.07 10.89
C TYR A 130 6.07 0.61 12.00
N VAL A 131 5.22 1.61 11.71
CA VAL A 131 4.38 2.27 12.74
C VAL A 131 2.90 2.26 12.35
N VAL A 132 2.55 2.45 11.08
CA VAL A 132 1.14 2.50 10.64
C VAL A 132 0.57 1.12 10.34
N HIS A 133 1.40 0.15 9.95
CA HIS A 133 0.98 -1.25 9.70
C HIS A 133 -0.36 -1.36 8.95
N PRO A 134 -0.41 -0.93 7.67
CA PRO A 134 -1.67 -0.73 6.98
C PRO A 134 -2.44 -2.01 6.65
N GLU A 135 -1.85 -3.18 6.88
CA GLU A 135 -2.30 -4.47 6.41
C GLU A 135 -3.05 -5.24 7.48
N GLU A 136 -4.06 -5.99 7.05
CA GLU A 136 -4.81 -6.90 7.91
C GLU A 136 -4.16 -8.29 8.02
N ILE A 137 -2.82 -8.36 7.93
CA ILE A 137 -2.03 -9.56 8.19
C ILE A 137 -0.92 -9.21 9.17
N VAL A 138 -0.84 -9.95 10.28
CA VAL A 138 0.18 -9.75 11.31
C VAL A 138 0.99 -11.02 11.53
N TYR A 139 2.32 -10.86 11.45
CA TYR A 139 3.30 -11.84 11.90
C TYR A 139 3.92 -11.34 13.20
N LEU A 140 3.93 -12.19 14.22
CA LEU A 140 4.67 -11.97 15.46
C LEU A 140 5.93 -12.82 15.40
N SER A 141 7.11 -12.25 15.69
CA SER A 141 8.33 -13.06 15.81
C SER A 141 8.73 -13.25 17.27
N GLN A 142 9.23 -14.43 17.65
CA GLN A 142 9.77 -14.67 18.99
C GLN A 142 10.99 -13.78 19.35
N ARG A 143 11.62 -13.12 18.34
CA ARG A 143 12.70 -12.15 18.58
C ARG A 143 12.18 -10.75 18.91
N ASP A 144 10.91 -10.47 18.65
CA ASP A 144 10.25 -9.25 19.10
C ASP A 144 9.83 -9.45 20.56
N SER A 145 10.81 -9.45 21.48
CA SER A 145 10.54 -9.40 22.92
C SER A 145 9.86 -8.08 23.34
N GLU A 146 9.70 -7.15 22.41
CA GLU A 146 9.01 -5.87 22.60
C GLU A 146 7.66 -5.90 21.89
N LEU A 147 6.63 -5.42 22.58
CA LEU A 147 5.29 -5.26 22.02
C LEU A 147 5.36 -4.45 20.72
N ARG A 148 4.80 -4.98 19.63
CA ARG A 148 4.67 -4.26 18.35
C ARG A 148 3.68 -3.12 18.53
N LYS A 149 4.20 -1.90 18.70
CA LYS A 149 3.41 -0.67 18.86
C LYS A 149 3.20 -0.01 17.50
N GLY A 150 1.95 0.21 17.13
CA GLY A 150 1.62 0.90 15.89
C GLY A 150 0.15 1.28 15.80
N TYR A 151 -0.22 2.13 14.85
CA TYR A 151 -1.61 2.41 14.52
C TYR A 151 -2.18 1.18 13.81
N ASN A 152 -2.65 0.16 14.53
CA ASN A 152 -3.11 -1.06 13.88
C ASN A 152 -4.52 -0.83 13.32
N TYR A 153 -4.69 -1.16 12.05
CA TYR A 153 -5.96 -1.06 11.37
C TYR A 153 -6.40 -2.46 10.94
N GLY A 154 -7.55 -2.89 11.43
CA GLY A 154 -8.12 -4.18 11.08
C GLY A 154 -9.41 -4.43 11.84
N GLY A 155 -10.26 -5.29 11.27
CA GLY A 155 -11.56 -5.67 11.79
C GLY A 155 -11.55 -6.10 13.26
N LYS A 156 -12.75 -6.13 13.87
CA LYS A 156 -12.95 -6.46 15.29
C LYS A 156 -12.63 -7.93 15.62
N SER A 157 -12.33 -8.73 14.61
CA SER A 157 -12.35 -10.19 14.62
C SER A 157 -11.12 -10.73 13.90
N TRP A 158 -10.03 -10.92 14.64
CA TRP A 158 -8.81 -11.53 14.11
C TRP A 158 -8.86 -13.04 14.24
N ILE A 159 -8.52 -13.75 13.17
CA ILE A 159 -8.39 -15.19 13.08
C ILE A 159 -6.93 -15.57 13.15
N TYR A 160 -6.61 -16.46 14.08
CA TYR A 160 -5.31 -17.11 14.16
C TYR A 160 -5.15 -18.15 13.04
N LEU A 161 -4.05 -18.06 12.29
CA LEU A 161 -3.83 -18.90 11.10
C LEU A 161 -2.92 -20.08 11.38
N THR A 162 -1.77 -19.86 12.04
CA THR A 162 -0.79 -20.94 12.25
C THR A 162 -0.01 -20.80 13.55
N ASN A 163 0.27 -21.95 14.17
CA ASN A 163 1.08 -22.08 15.38
C ASN A 163 2.48 -22.58 15.08
N ALA A 164 3.35 -21.62 14.75
CA ALA A 164 4.79 -21.84 14.64
C ALA A 164 5.53 -20.81 15.52
N GLU A 165 6.88 -20.85 15.51
CA GLU A 165 7.77 -19.83 16.10
C GLU A 165 7.45 -18.39 15.66
N ARG A 166 6.55 -18.23 14.68
CA ARG A 166 5.97 -16.96 14.26
C ARG A 166 4.44 -17.04 14.15
N PRO A 167 3.69 -16.70 15.21
CA PRO A 167 2.23 -16.60 15.14
C PRO A 167 1.78 -15.67 14.00
N GLU A 168 0.81 -16.15 13.21
CA GLU A 168 0.24 -15.43 12.07
C GLU A 168 -1.26 -15.21 12.27
N TYR A 169 -1.73 -13.98 12.05
CA TYR A 169 -3.13 -13.59 12.19
C TYR A 169 -3.62 -12.78 10.98
N THR A 170 -4.90 -12.90 10.66
CA THR A 170 -5.58 -12.02 9.70
C THR A 170 -7.02 -11.77 10.13
N THR A 171 -7.75 -10.89 9.46
CA THR A 171 -9.15 -10.63 9.78
C THR A 171 -10.08 -11.69 9.19
N ARG A 172 -11.23 -11.92 9.82
CA ARG A 172 -12.27 -12.83 9.33
C ARG A 172 -12.65 -12.53 7.88
N GLU A 173 -12.79 -11.26 7.56
CA GLU A 173 -13.26 -10.80 6.28
C GLU A 173 -12.27 -11.16 5.15
N VAL A 174 -10.96 -11.16 5.43
CA VAL A 174 -9.94 -11.66 4.47
C VAL A 174 -10.14 -13.16 4.20
N ILE A 175 -10.44 -13.96 5.22
CA ILE A 175 -10.70 -15.40 5.05
C ILE A 175 -11.97 -15.64 4.24
N GLU A 176 -13.03 -14.87 4.48
CA GLU A 176 -14.27 -14.94 3.71
C GLU A 176 -14.02 -14.68 2.22
N GLU A 177 -13.20 -13.67 1.88
CA GLU A 177 -12.80 -13.39 0.51
C GLU A 177 -11.99 -14.54 -0.11
N ILE A 178 -11.04 -15.13 0.63
CA ILE A 178 -10.28 -16.30 0.14
C ILE A 178 -11.22 -17.46 -0.21
N VAL A 179 -12.20 -17.74 0.65
CA VAL A 179 -13.19 -18.80 0.44
C VAL A 179 -14.02 -18.54 -0.83
N GLU A 180 -14.37 -17.28 -1.11
CA GLU A 180 -15.07 -16.90 -2.34
C GLU A 180 -14.16 -17.06 -3.57
N LEU A 181 -12.91 -16.61 -3.49
CA LEU A 181 -11.93 -16.74 -4.58
C LEU A 181 -11.61 -18.20 -4.94
N GLU A 182 -11.54 -19.10 -3.97
CA GLU A 182 -11.34 -20.54 -4.23
C GLU A 182 -12.54 -21.17 -4.96
N LYS A 183 -13.76 -20.70 -4.69
CA LYS A 183 -14.99 -21.19 -5.36
C LYS A 183 -15.11 -20.67 -6.79
N GLU A 184 -14.81 -19.40 -7.00
CA GLU A 184 -14.97 -18.73 -8.29
C GLU A 184 -13.77 -18.89 -9.23
N GLY A 185 -12.62 -19.32 -8.69
CA GLY A 185 -11.33 -19.26 -9.35
C GLY A 185 -10.63 -17.93 -9.12
N ALA A 186 -9.42 -18.01 -8.56
CA ALA A 186 -8.55 -16.86 -8.36
C ALA A 186 -8.21 -16.20 -9.71
N PRO A 187 -8.29 -14.86 -9.82
CA PRO A 187 -7.91 -14.18 -11.05
C PRO A 187 -6.42 -14.44 -11.35
N ASN A 188 -6.14 -14.68 -12.62
CA ASN A 188 -4.80 -14.88 -13.12
C ASN A 188 -4.42 -13.71 -14.04
N ALA A 189 -3.23 -13.15 -13.82
CA ALA A 189 -2.66 -12.09 -14.64
C ALA A 189 -1.28 -12.51 -15.13
N SER A 190 -0.83 -11.96 -16.26
CA SER A 190 0.50 -12.25 -16.79
C SER A 190 1.55 -11.24 -16.33
N TYR A 191 1.12 -10.02 -16.04
CA TYR A 191 1.97 -8.92 -15.64
C TYR A 191 1.29 -8.13 -14.52
N TRP A 192 2.10 -7.59 -13.61
CA TRP A 192 1.62 -6.76 -12.52
C TRP A 192 2.30 -5.39 -12.55
N HIS A 193 1.49 -4.34 -12.57
CA HIS A 193 1.95 -2.95 -12.46
C HIS A 193 1.38 -2.35 -11.18
N ALA A 194 2.22 -1.76 -10.33
CA ALA A 194 1.77 -1.16 -9.08
C ALA A 194 1.84 0.36 -9.14
N THR A 195 0.77 1.02 -8.69
CA THR A 195 0.61 2.47 -8.62
C THR A 195 -0.15 2.88 -7.36
N GLY A 196 -0.46 4.16 -7.21
CA GLY A 196 -1.28 4.71 -6.13
C GLY A 196 -2.65 5.22 -6.61
N SER A 197 -3.57 5.39 -5.68
CA SER A 197 -4.92 5.92 -5.94
C SER A 197 -4.93 7.30 -6.61
N ALA A 198 -3.90 8.11 -6.39
CA ALA A 198 -3.71 9.41 -7.04
C ALA A 198 -3.62 9.31 -8.58
N SER A 199 -3.24 8.15 -9.13
CA SER A 199 -3.20 7.91 -10.58
C SER A 199 -4.56 7.55 -11.19
N LEU A 200 -5.56 7.14 -10.39
CA LEU A 200 -6.85 6.67 -10.90
C LEU A 200 -7.61 7.71 -11.75
N PRO A 201 -7.65 9.02 -11.41
CA PRO A 201 -8.30 10.02 -12.26
C PRO A 201 -7.65 10.17 -13.64
N GLY A 202 -6.33 10.05 -13.72
CA GLY A 202 -5.60 10.06 -14.99
C GLY A 202 -5.93 8.82 -15.82
N ILE A 203 -5.88 7.64 -15.19
CA ILE A 203 -6.22 6.36 -15.83
C ILE A 203 -7.67 6.37 -16.36
N GLU A 204 -8.62 6.90 -15.58
CA GLU A 204 -10.02 7.04 -15.98
C GLU A 204 -10.19 7.96 -17.20
N ARG A 205 -9.49 9.09 -17.22
CA ARG A 205 -9.54 10.09 -18.29
C ARG A 205 -9.01 9.54 -19.61
N HIS A 206 -7.89 8.81 -19.55
CA HIS A 206 -7.21 8.26 -20.73
C HIS A 206 -7.70 6.86 -21.11
N LYS A 207 -8.50 6.22 -20.25
CA LYS A 207 -8.93 4.81 -20.38
C LYS A 207 -7.77 3.83 -20.54
N ALA A 208 -6.60 4.21 -20.01
CA ALA A 208 -5.38 3.44 -20.06
C ALA A 208 -4.44 3.87 -18.93
N VAL A 209 -3.60 2.95 -18.48
CA VAL A 209 -2.35 3.29 -17.78
C VAL A 209 -1.38 3.80 -18.83
N LEU A 210 -0.72 4.92 -18.58
CA LEU A 210 0.27 5.51 -19.47
C LEU A 210 1.65 5.40 -18.83
N SER A 211 2.69 5.23 -19.66
CA SER A 211 4.07 5.41 -19.21
C SER A 211 4.34 6.89 -18.91
N SER A 212 5.29 7.17 -18.02
CA SER A 212 5.69 8.55 -17.71
C SER A 212 6.04 9.42 -18.93
N SER A 213 6.72 8.87 -19.95
CA SER A 213 6.97 9.62 -21.20
C SER A 213 5.66 9.93 -21.93
N ARG A 214 4.75 8.96 -22.01
CA ARG A 214 3.47 9.12 -22.69
C ARG A 214 2.56 10.10 -21.97
N ALA A 215 2.54 10.07 -20.64
CA ALA A 215 1.81 11.03 -19.81
C ALA A 215 2.24 12.47 -20.10
N GLN A 216 3.55 12.73 -20.19
CA GLN A 216 4.06 14.06 -20.53
C GLN A 216 3.72 14.49 -21.96
N GLU A 217 3.79 13.58 -22.93
CA GLU A 217 3.42 13.88 -24.32
C GLU A 217 1.96 14.37 -24.45
N VAL A 218 1.08 13.88 -23.58
CA VAL A 218 -0.34 14.27 -23.54
C VAL A 218 -0.63 15.40 -22.53
N GLY A 219 0.41 15.98 -21.92
CA GLY A 219 0.29 17.11 -21.00
C GLY A 219 -0.22 16.76 -19.61
N GLU A 220 -0.09 15.50 -19.17
CA GLU A 220 -0.39 15.09 -17.80
C GLU A 220 0.87 15.13 -16.93
N ASP A 221 0.67 15.40 -15.64
CA ASP A 221 1.71 15.26 -14.64
C ASP A 221 1.99 13.77 -14.37
N VAL A 222 3.26 13.44 -14.24
CA VAL A 222 3.68 12.09 -13.84
C VAL A 222 3.43 11.96 -12.33
N MET A 223 2.62 10.98 -11.93
CA MET A 223 2.27 10.78 -10.53
C MET A 223 3.35 9.93 -9.82
N THR A 224 3.42 10.10 -8.50
CA THR A 224 4.46 9.64 -7.56
C THR A 224 4.97 8.20 -7.75
N GLY A 225 4.11 7.27 -8.19
CA GLY A 225 4.48 5.86 -8.41
C GLY A 225 5.58 5.64 -9.45
N GLU A 226 5.62 6.44 -10.53
CA GLU A 226 6.60 6.26 -11.62
C GLU A 226 7.92 7.00 -11.37
N HIS A 227 7.89 8.06 -10.55
CA HIS A 227 9.09 8.81 -10.16
C HIS A 227 10.01 8.04 -9.20
N ASN A 228 9.44 7.13 -8.40
CA ASN A 228 10.14 6.42 -7.34
C ASN A 228 10.97 5.21 -7.82
N GLY A 229 10.66 4.66 -9.00
CA GLY A 229 11.35 3.49 -9.55
C GLY A 229 12.71 3.79 -10.19
N MET A 230 13.09 5.06 -10.36
CA MET A 230 14.25 5.41 -11.17
C MET A 230 15.16 6.44 -10.51
N GLY A 231 16.33 5.99 -10.06
CA GLY A 231 17.44 6.90 -9.82
C GLY A 231 17.71 7.74 -11.08
N LYS A 232 17.80 9.07 -10.90
CA LYS A 232 18.17 10.08 -11.90
C LYS A 232 17.09 10.57 -12.88
N GLY A 233 15.81 10.58 -12.50
CA GLY A 233 14.79 11.42 -13.16
C GLY A 233 14.59 11.18 -14.67
N ARG A 234 14.95 10.00 -15.19
CA ARG A 234 14.59 9.62 -16.56
C ARG A 234 13.09 9.37 -16.61
N LEU A 235 12.50 9.50 -17.78
CA LEU A 235 11.12 9.05 -18.02
C LEU A 235 11.19 7.71 -18.72
N LEU A 236 10.35 6.78 -18.28
CA LEU A 236 10.17 5.50 -18.93
C LEU A 236 9.27 5.68 -20.16
N GLY A 237 9.81 5.30 -21.32
CA GLY A 237 9.03 5.20 -22.55
C GLY A 237 7.94 4.13 -22.47
N ASN A 238 8.15 3.09 -21.64
CA ASN A 238 7.26 1.95 -21.49
C ASN A 238 6.90 1.69 -20.03
N ILE A 239 5.72 1.14 -19.79
CA ILE A 239 5.25 0.75 -18.47
C ILE A 239 6.09 -0.41 -17.95
N TYR A 240 6.63 -0.24 -16.75
CA TYR A 240 7.35 -1.26 -16.00
C TYR A 240 6.36 -2.20 -15.28
N VAL A 241 6.60 -3.50 -15.39
CA VAL A 241 5.82 -4.55 -14.76
C VAL A 241 6.71 -5.63 -14.17
N ASN A 242 6.21 -6.25 -13.12
CA ASN A 242 6.78 -7.47 -12.58
C ASN A 242 6.07 -8.67 -13.23
N PRO A 243 6.78 -9.65 -13.83
CA PRO A 243 6.18 -10.90 -14.29
C PRO A 243 6.15 -12.00 -13.20
N ALA A 244 6.81 -11.79 -12.06
CA ALA A 244 6.94 -12.77 -10.99
C ALA A 244 5.86 -12.66 -9.89
N GLY A 245 4.97 -11.66 -9.98
CA GLY A 245 3.85 -11.46 -9.05
C GLY A 245 3.70 -10.01 -8.58
N LEU A 246 2.83 -9.79 -7.60
CA LEU A 246 2.53 -8.47 -7.05
C LEU A 246 3.77 -7.83 -6.37
N SER A 247 3.97 -6.54 -6.63
CA SER A 247 4.77 -5.66 -5.77
C SER A 247 3.84 -4.61 -5.16
N ARG A 248 4.12 -4.15 -3.93
CA ARG A 248 3.22 -3.26 -3.17
C ARG A 248 3.18 -1.80 -3.66
N GLY A 249 3.77 -1.51 -4.81
CA GLY A 249 3.82 -0.15 -5.37
C GLY A 249 4.53 0.84 -4.46
N TYR A 250 4.34 2.12 -4.74
CA TYR A 250 5.03 3.23 -4.05
C TYR A 250 4.04 4.25 -3.45
N SER A 251 2.85 3.81 -3.05
CA SER A 251 1.84 4.69 -2.44
C SER A 251 2.08 4.86 -0.93
N LEU A 252 1.71 6.02 -0.40
CA LEU A 252 1.71 6.27 1.04
C LEU A 252 0.40 5.76 1.67
N SER A 253 0.15 4.45 1.56
CA SER A 253 -1.12 3.84 1.97
C SER A 253 -1.51 4.18 3.41
N ARG A 254 -2.79 4.54 3.63
CA ARG A 254 -3.33 5.04 4.92
C ARG A 254 -2.78 6.38 5.39
N TRP A 255 -2.04 7.08 4.55
CA TRP A 255 -1.62 8.47 4.74
C TRP A 255 -2.12 9.29 3.56
N PHE A 256 -2.52 10.54 3.80
CA PHE A 256 -2.97 11.46 2.76
C PHE A 256 -4.13 10.91 1.91
N ASP A 257 -4.96 10.02 2.48
CA ASP A 257 -6.07 9.35 1.76
C ASP A 257 -5.61 8.54 0.52
N GLU A 258 -4.31 8.23 0.44
CA GLU A 258 -3.72 7.43 -0.62
C GLU A 258 -3.79 5.94 -0.27
N TYR A 259 -3.88 5.12 -1.31
CA TYR A 259 -3.86 3.66 -1.19
C TYR A 259 -3.20 3.01 -2.41
N SER A 260 -2.68 1.79 -2.22
CA SER A 260 -2.02 1.04 -3.28
C SER A 260 -3.05 0.53 -4.27
N VAL A 261 -2.72 0.61 -5.56
CA VAL A 261 -3.48 -0.03 -6.63
C VAL A 261 -2.51 -0.87 -7.44
N VAL A 262 -2.69 -2.18 -7.45
CA VAL A 262 -1.91 -3.08 -8.31
C VAL A 262 -2.80 -3.61 -9.42
N ILE A 263 -2.33 -3.47 -10.65
CA ILE A 263 -3.07 -3.76 -11.87
C ILE A 263 -2.51 -5.06 -12.45
N GLY A 264 -3.33 -6.10 -12.45
CA GLY A 264 -3.06 -7.37 -13.11
C GLY A 264 -3.49 -7.32 -14.57
N ILE A 265 -2.53 -7.52 -15.47
CA ILE A 265 -2.67 -7.27 -16.90
C ILE A 265 -2.60 -8.59 -17.67
N SER A 266 -3.54 -8.75 -18.59
CA SER A 266 -3.61 -9.87 -19.53
C SER A 266 -2.61 -9.66 -20.68
N LYS A 267 -1.63 -10.55 -20.80
CA LYS A 267 -0.71 -10.56 -21.95
C LYS A 267 -1.48 -10.67 -23.28
N GLU A 268 -2.49 -11.53 -23.33
CA GLU A 268 -3.24 -11.84 -24.54
C GLU A 268 -4.07 -10.64 -25.01
N LYS A 269 -4.81 -9.99 -24.09
CA LYS A 269 -5.60 -8.80 -24.42
C LYS A 269 -4.72 -7.61 -24.79
N LEU A 270 -3.56 -7.47 -24.14
CA LEU A 270 -2.59 -6.41 -24.48
C LEU A 270 -1.98 -6.62 -25.88
N ALA A 271 -1.55 -7.84 -26.20
CA ALA A 271 -1.03 -8.17 -27.53
C ALA A 271 -2.09 -7.91 -28.62
N LYS A 272 -3.34 -8.31 -28.37
CA LYS A 272 -4.47 -8.05 -29.29
C LYS A 272 -4.70 -6.55 -29.51
N TYR A 273 -4.63 -5.74 -28.45
CA TYR A 273 -4.78 -4.29 -28.56
C TYR A 273 -3.75 -3.65 -29.49
N PHE A 274 -2.46 -3.95 -29.30
CA PHE A 274 -1.42 -3.40 -30.16
C PHE A 274 -1.51 -3.92 -31.60
N GLN A 275 -1.89 -5.20 -31.77
CA GLN A 275 -2.16 -5.75 -33.10
C GLN A 275 -3.28 -4.99 -33.82
N GLU A 276 -4.37 -4.67 -33.13
CA GLU A 276 -5.49 -3.89 -33.68
C GLU A 276 -5.08 -2.45 -34.04
N LYS A 277 -4.08 -1.89 -33.35
CA LYS A 277 -3.46 -0.60 -33.68
C LYS A 277 -2.46 -0.66 -34.85
N GLY A 278 -2.11 -1.85 -35.33
CA GLY A 278 -1.04 -2.02 -36.31
C GLY A 278 0.37 -1.78 -35.74
N GLU A 279 0.50 -1.85 -34.42
CA GLU A 279 1.75 -1.64 -33.70
C GLU A 279 2.34 -2.99 -33.26
N LYS A 280 3.67 -3.09 -33.22
CA LYS A 280 4.34 -4.28 -32.71
C LYS A 280 4.45 -4.18 -31.19
N TRP A 281 3.84 -5.13 -30.49
CA TRP A 281 4.01 -5.27 -29.04
C TRP A 281 5.16 -6.22 -28.70
N GLU A 282 6.06 -5.77 -27.84
CA GLU A 282 7.13 -6.59 -27.27
C GLU A 282 7.25 -6.34 -25.77
N ALA A 283 7.33 -7.43 -25.01
CA ALA A 283 7.77 -7.38 -23.63
C ALA A 283 9.30 -7.44 -23.58
N VAL A 284 9.93 -6.45 -22.95
CA VAL A 284 11.40 -6.36 -22.85
C VAL A 284 11.83 -6.63 -21.42
N ASP A 285 12.57 -7.73 -21.20
CA ASP A 285 13.23 -8.04 -19.93
C ASP A 285 14.47 -7.15 -19.75
N LEU A 286 14.48 -6.41 -18.64
CA LEU A 286 15.58 -5.55 -18.21
C LEU A 286 16.63 -6.34 -17.43
N ARG A 287 17.01 -7.52 -17.93
CA ARG A 287 18.07 -8.39 -17.38
C ARG A 287 17.87 -8.72 -15.89
N GLY A 288 16.63 -9.01 -15.51
CA GLY A 288 16.28 -9.32 -14.12
C GLY A 288 15.96 -8.11 -13.24
N GLU A 289 16.09 -6.87 -13.76
CA GLU A 289 15.58 -5.68 -13.08
C GLU A 289 14.06 -5.52 -13.25
N GLY A 290 13.43 -6.28 -14.15
CA GLY A 290 11.98 -6.30 -14.39
C GLY A 290 11.63 -6.35 -15.87
N THR A 291 10.35 -6.18 -16.22
CA THR A 291 9.88 -6.24 -17.62
C THR A 291 9.18 -4.94 -18.00
N THR A 292 9.28 -4.50 -19.25
CA THR A 292 8.46 -3.40 -19.78
C THR A 292 7.56 -3.89 -20.90
N ILE A 293 6.33 -3.34 -21.02
CA ILE A 293 5.27 -3.92 -21.88
C ILE A 293 4.59 -2.91 -22.83
N GLY A 294 5.31 -1.87 -23.23
CA GLY A 294 4.83 -0.83 -24.15
C GLY A 294 4.44 0.48 -23.45
N PRO A 295 4.11 1.53 -24.21
CA PRO A 295 3.90 2.90 -23.68
C PRO A 295 2.57 3.10 -22.97
N GLU A 296 1.61 2.20 -23.15
CA GLU A 296 0.30 2.28 -22.53
C GLU A 296 -0.30 0.87 -22.35
N VAL A 297 -1.17 0.73 -21.35
CA VAL A 297 -1.97 -0.46 -21.09
C VAL A 297 -3.44 -0.05 -21.05
N PRO A 298 -4.26 -0.42 -22.04
CA PRO A 298 -5.67 -0.05 -22.04
C PRO A 298 -6.43 -0.76 -20.93
N LEU A 299 -7.47 -0.13 -20.39
CA LEU A 299 -8.28 -0.73 -19.32
C LEU A 299 -8.95 -2.06 -19.72
N GLN A 300 -9.19 -2.30 -21.00
CA GLN A 300 -9.69 -3.59 -21.49
C GLN A 300 -8.70 -4.75 -21.34
N ALA A 301 -7.41 -4.47 -21.12
CA ALA A 301 -6.39 -5.49 -20.90
C ALA A 301 -6.19 -5.81 -19.40
N VAL A 302 -6.94 -5.15 -18.51
CA VAL A 302 -6.89 -5.38 -17.07
C VAL A 302 -7.80 -6.55 -16.70
N ASP A 303 -7.26 -7.58 -16.06
CA ASP A 303 -8.03 -8.74 -15.59
C ASP A 303 -8.42 -8.61 -14.12
N VAL A 304 -7.59 -7.93 -13.33
CA VAL A 304 -7.77 -7.80 -11.89
C VAL A 304 -7.11 -6.53 -11.37
N LEU A 305 -7.72 -5.94 -10.36
CA LEU A 305 -7.18 -4.85 -9.57
C LEU A 305 -7.04 -5.30 -8.12
N TYR A 306 -5.93 -4.94 -7.50
CA TYR A 306 -5.66 -5.23 -6.09
C TYR A 306 -5.46 -3.96 -5.29
N SER A 307 -5.93 -3.96 -4.04
CA SER A 307 -5.67 -2.92 -3.04
C SER A 307 -5.78 -3.51 -1.63
N GLN A 308 -5.41 -2.74 -0.59
CA GLN A 308 -5.69 -3.16 0.78
C GLN A 308 -7.21 -3.30 0.99
N ARG A 309 -7.61 -4.26 1.82
CA ARG A 309 -9.02 -4.62 2.03
C ARG A 309 -9.94 -3.42 2.28
N GLU A 310 -9.53 -2.52 3.17
CA GLU A 310 -10.33 -1.34 3.54
C GLU A 310 -10.68 -0.44 2.35
N TYR A 311 -9.85 -0.41 1.31
CA TYR A 311 -10.04 0.42 0.12
C TYR A 311 -10.78 -0.29 -1.01
N LEU A 312 -11.08 -1.58 -0.87
CA LEU A 312 -11.83 -2.32 -1.90
C LEU A 312 -13.18 -1.70 -2.23
N PRO A 313 -14.00 -1.19 -1.30
CA PRO A 313 -15.27 -0.55 -1.68
C PRO A 313 -15.08 0.62 -2.65
N ARG A 314 -14.08 1.47 -2.39
CA ARG A 314 -13.75 2.64 -3.25
C ARG A 314 -13.21 2.19 -4.60
N LEU A 315 -12.26 1.25 -4.60
CA LEU A 315 -11.67 0.74 -5.83
C LEU A 315 -12.70 -0.03 -6.68
N ASN A 316 -13.61 -0.78 -6.05
CA ASN A 316 -14.68 -1.50 -6.72
C ASN A 316 -15.69 -0.55 -7.39
N GLU A 317 -16.09 0.53 -6.72
CA GLU A 317 -16.93 1.57 -7.33
C GLU A 317 -16.24 2.21 -8.56
N TRP A 318 -14.93 2.44 -8.47
CA TRP A 318 -14.15 2.94 -9.60
C TRP A 318 -14.07 1.91 -10.74
N ALA A 319 -13.79 0.64 -10.41
CA ALA A 319 -13.65 -0.46 -11.36
C ALA A 319 -14.96 -0.74 -12.12
N GLN A 320 -16.10 -0.74 -11.44
CA GLN A 320 -17.42 -0.92 -12.06
C GLN A 320 -17.71 0.11 -13.16
N ARG A 321 -17.20 1.34 -13.03
CA ARG A 321 -17.38 2.40 -14.02
C ARG A 321 -16.37 2.33 -15.16
N ASN A 322 -15.15 1.87 -14.88
CA ASN A 322 -14.01 2.05 -15.79
C ASN A 322 -13.52 0.74 -16.45
N CYS A 323 -13.61 -0.38 -15.75
CA CYS A 323 -13.21 -1.72 -16.22
C CYS A 323 -14.09 -2.81 -15.57
N PRO A 324 -15.41 -2.85 -15.83
CA PRO A 324 -16.36 -3.73 -15.12
C PRO A 324 -16.13 -5.24 -15.29
N HIS A 325 -15.22 -5.63 -16.18
CA HIS A 325 -14.81 -7.01 -16.39
C HIS A 325 -13.66 -7.45 -15.48
N ALA A 326 -12.92 -6.50 -14.89
CA ALA A 326 -11.83 -6.79 -13.99
C ALA A 326 -12.37 -7.18 -12.61
N LYS A 327 -11.79 -8.22 -11.99
CA LYS A 327 -12.07 -8.54 -10.59
C LYS A 327 -11.36 -7.54 -9.67
N VAL A 328 -11.91 -7.27 -8.50
CA VAL A 328 -11.27 -6.46 -7.45
C VAL A 328 -11.00 -7.36 -6.26
N VAL A 329 -9.75 -7.45 -5.82
CA VAL A 329 -9.27 -8.42 -4.83
C VAL A 329 -8.38 -7.75 -3.79
N SER A 330 -8.45 -8.15 -2.52
CA SER A 330 -7.54 -7.64 -1.50
C SER A 330 -6.11 -8.14 -1.71
N LEU A 331 -5.14 -7.27 -1.43
CA LEU A 331 -3.73 -7.65 -1.37
C LEU A 331 -3.49 -8.71 -0.30
N GLU A 332 -4.24 -8.64 0.80
CA GLU A 332 -4.19 -9.58 1.91
C GLU A 332 -4.61 -11.00 1.50
N ALA A 333 -5.78 -11.14 0.84
CA ALA A 333 -6.25 -12.44 0.37
C ALA A 333 -5.27 -13.06 -0.64
N TYR A 334 -4.78 -12.27 -1.60
CA TYR A 334 -3.78 -12.75 -2.55
C TYR A 334 -2.51 -13.25 -1.86
N GLU A 335 -1.98 -12.48 -0.90
CA GLU A 335 -0.73 -12.81 -0.25
C GLU A 335 -0.85 -14.10 0.57
N LEU A 336 -1.93 -14.26 1.34
CA LEU A 336 -2.18 -15.49 2.09
C LEU A 336 -2.37 -16.70 1.18
N MET A 337 -3.12 -16.57 0.07
CA MET A 337 -3.27 -17.65 -0.91
C MET A 337 -1.92 -18.04 -1.54
N ARG A 338 -1.11 -17.05 -1.92
CA ARG A 338 0.23 -17.26 -2.49
C ARG A 338 1.16 -17.95 -1.50
N GLN A 339 1.19 -17.50 -0.25
CA GLN A 339 1.97 -18.14 0.80
C GLN A 339 1.52 -19.56 1.05
N ASN A 340 0.20 -19.80 1.12
CA ASN A 340 -0.32 -21.15 1.30
C ASN A 340 0.05 -22.07 0.12
N ALA A 341 0.02 -21.57 -1.12
CA ALA A 341 0.50 -22.31 -2.28
C ALA A 341 2.00 -22.66 -2.17
N ASN A 342 2.83 -21.73 -1.70
CA ASN A 342 4.25 -21.99 -1.44
C ASN A 342 4.46 -23.03 -0.32
N ARG A 343 3.66 -22.99 0.75
CA ARG A 343 3.65 -23.99 1.82
C ARG A 343 3.31 -25.38 1.26
N LYS A 344 2.27 -25.49 0.43
CA LYS A 344 1.88 -26.74 -0.26
C LYS A 344 2.96 -27.26 -1.21
N ALA A 345 3.71 -26.36 -1.84
CA ALA A 345 4.84 -26.70 -2.70
C ALA A 345 6.14 -27.05 -1.94
N GLY A 346 6.15 -26.96 -0.61
CA GLY A 346 7.35 -27.18 0.21
C GLY A 346 8.42 -26.10 0.05
N LEU A 347 8.04 -24.91 -0.41
CA LEU A 347 8.92 -23.75 -0.62
C LEU A 347 8.94 -22.79 0.57
N ASP A 348 8.15 -23.08 1.61
CA ASP A 348 8.15 -22.28 2.83
C ASP A 348 9.43 -22.52 3.65
N ILE A 349 10.20 -21.46 3.84
CA ILE A 349 11.49 -21.52 4.56
C ILE A 349 11.34 -21.57 6.08
N PHE A 350 10.12 -21.38 6.59
CA PHE A 350 9.82 -21.33 8.03
C PHE A 350 9.15 -22.61 8.54
N GLY A 351 8.92 -23.61 7.67
CA GLY A 351 8.31 -24.88 8.04
C GLY A 351 6.84 -24.76 8.45
N VAL A 352 6.15 -23.69 8.06
CA VAL A 352 4.75 -23.45 8.38
C VAL A 352 3.88 -24.41 7.56
N LYS A 353 2.99 -25.14 8.23
CA LYS A 353 2.09 -26.08 7.56
C LYS A 353 1.09 -25.33 6.66
N PRO A 354 0.74 -25.90 5.49
CA PRO A 354 -0.32 -25.34 4.66
C PRO A 354 -1.67 -25.40 5.37
N ILE A 355 -2.51 -24.41 5.06
CA ILE A 355 -3.92 -24.38 5.43
C ILE A 355 -4.67 -25.22 4.40
N GLU A 356 -5.29 -26.30 4.87
CA GLU A 356 -6.00 -27.27 4.03
C GLU A 356 -7.48 -26.94 3.84
N ASP A 357 -8.08 -26.19 4.78
CA ASP A 357 -9.51 -25.89 4.80
C ASP A 357 -9.75 -24.46 5.32
N TRP A 358 -9.81 -23.48 4.41
CA TRP A 358 -10.13 -22.09 4.76
C TRP A 358 -11.54 -21.95 5.36
N PRO A 359 -12.60 -22.60 4.82
CA PRO A 359 -13.91 -22.57 5.45
C PRO A 359 -13.94 -23.02 6.92
N ALA A 360 -13.11 -23.99 7.31
CA ALA A 360 -13.03 -24.44 8.70
C ALA A 360 -12.61 -23.32 9.67
N LEU A 361 -11.79 -22.37 9.21
CA LEU A 361 -11.34 -21.21 10.01
C LEU A 361 -12.48 -20.25 10.36
N LEU A 362 -13.58 -20.27 9.61
CA LEU A 362 -14.74 -19.40 9.84
C LEU A 362 -15.75 -19.97 10.85
N ASN A 363 -15.55 -21.22 11.29
CA ASN A 363 -16.49 -21.92 12.18
C ASN A 363 -15.92 -22.14 13.59
N SER A 364 -14.76 -21.56 13.88
CA SER A 364 -13.98 -21.77 15.11
C SER A 364 -14.16 -20.71 16.17
#